data_AF-A0A3D2M5K7-F1
#
_entry.id   AF-A0A3D2M5K7-F1
#
_cell.length_a   1.000
_cell.length_b   1.000
_cell.length_c   1.000
_cell.angle_alpha   90.00
_cell.angle_beta   90.00
_cell.angle_gamma   90.00
#
_symmetry.space_group_name_H-M   'P 1'
#
loop_
_entity.id
_entity.type
_entity.pdbx_description
1 polymer ?
#
loop_
_entity_poly.entity_id
_entity_poly.type
_entity_poly.pdbx_seq_one_letter_code
_entity_poly.pdbx_strand_id
1 'polypeptide(L)' 'MSTLTELAQQIAQLYPLQDKRVGKRYRVVGELAGMTELEEINGEPRYIQTMALKNKQLWDVAV' A
#
# COMPACT_ATOMS: atom_id res chain seq x y z
N MET A 1 -4.18 25.48 1.14
CA MET A 1 -3.47 24.24 0.78
C MET A 1 -3.51 24.08 -0.73
N SER A 2 -2.46 23.55 -1.35
CA SER A 2 -2.41 23.33 -2.81
C SER A 2 -3.17 22.06 -3.19
N THR A 3 -3.77 22.05 -4.37
CA THR A 3 -4.51 20.90 -4.96
C THR A 3 -3.70 19.60 -4.98
N LEU A 4 -2.36 19.70 -5.10
CA LEU A 4 -1.43 18.58 -5.03
C LEU A 4 -1.40 17.90 -3.66
N THR A 5 -1.50 18.66 -2.57
CA THR A 5 -1.50 18.11 -1.20
C THR A 5 -2.79 17.34 -0.93
N GLU A 6 -3.92 17.86 -1.40
CA GLU A 6 -5.22 17.20 -1.29
C GLU A 6 -5.26 15.90 -2.10
N LEU A 7 -4.74 15.92 -3.34
CA LEU A 7 -4.63 14.72 -4.16
C LEU A 7 -3.74 13.65 -3.50
N ALA A 8 -2.60 14.06 -2.94
CA ALA A 8 -1.71 13.13 -2.23
C ALA A 8 -2.40 12.49 -1.02
N GLN A 9 -3.18 13.27 -0.26
CA GLN A 9 -3.97 12.75 0.87
C GLN A 9 -5.07 11.79 0.40
N GLN A 10 -5.78 12.11 -0.67
CA GLN A 10 -6.80 11.22 -1.25
C GLN A 10 -6.19 9.89 -1.72
N ILE A 11 -5.05 9.92 -2.40
CA ILE A 11 -4.32 8.71 -2.80
C ILE A 11 -3.88 7.92 -1.57
N ALA A 12 -3.43 8.60 -0.52
CA ALA A 12 -3.02 7.93 0.72
C ALA A 12 -4.18 7.22 1.42
N GLN A 13 -5.41 7.77 1.35
CA GLN A 13 -6.61 7.11 1.90
C GLN A 13 -7.02 5.89 1.08
N LEU A 14 -6.92 5.94 -0.25
CA LEU A 14 -7.30 4.82 -1.13
C LEU A 14 -6.27 3.69 -1.13
N TYR A 15 -4.99 4.05 -1.06
CA TYR A 15 -3.86 3.13 -1.06
C TYR A 15 -3.02 3.37 0.19
N PRO A 16 -3.45 2.87 1.37
CA PRO A 16 -2.86 3.22 2.65
C PRO A 16 -1.45 2.68 2.87
N LEU A 17 -1.07 1.63 2.14
CA LEU A 17 0.16 0.89 2.38
C LEU A 17 1.26 1.34 1.42
N GLN A 18 2.38 1.87 1.93
CA GLN A 18 3.51 2.32 1.10
C GLN A 18 4.72 1.40 1.25
N ASP A 19 5.25 0.88 0.14
CA ASP A 19 6.53 0.17 0.11
C ASP A 19 7.67 1.20 0.03
N LYS A 20 8.46 1.30 1.11
CA LYS A 20 9.57 2.24 1.22
C LYS A 20 10.67 2.03 0.20
N ARG A 21 10.83 0.81 -0.31
CA ARG A 21 11.94 0.47 -1.23
C ARG A 21 11.72 1.01 -2.63
N VAL A 22 10.46 1.01 -3.06
CA VAL A 22 10.08 1.38 -4.44
C VAL A 22 9.22 2.64 -4.51
N GLY A 23 8.83 3.20 -3.36
CA GLY A 23 8.00 4.42 -3.29
C GLY A 23 6.57 4.23 -3.78
N LYS A 24 6.12 3.00 -3.98
CA LYS A 24 4.78 2.67 -4.48
C LYS A 24 3.79 2.49 -3.34
N ARG A 25 2.52 2.75 -3.63
CA ARG A 25 1.40 2.58 -2.70
C ARG A 25 0.48 1.47 -3.16
N TYR A 26 -0.09 0.78 -2.19
CA TYR A 26 -0.88 -0.42 -2.33
C TYR A 26 -2.11 -0.36 -1.43
N ARG A 27 -3.15 -1.10 -1.82
CA ARG A 27 -4.25 -1.47 -0.93
C ARG A 27 -4.30 -2.99 -0.80
N VAL A 28 -4.72 -3.48 0.36
CA VAL A 28 -4.94 -4.92 0.55
C VAL A 28 -6.27 -5.28 -0.09
N VAL A 29 -6.27 -6.29 -0.95
CA VAL A 29 -7.48 -6.81 -1.60
C VAL A 29 -8.02 -8.04 -0.89
N GLY A 30 -7.12 -8.93 -0.44
CA GLY A 30 -7.50 -10.15 0.26
C GLY A 30 -6.32 -10.90 0.85
N GLU A 31 -6.62 -11.87 1.70
CA GLU A 31 -5.63 -12.76 2.30
C GLU A 31 -6.05 -14.22 2.10
N LEU A 32 -5.11 -15.04 1.62
CA LEU A 32 -5.33 -16.47 1.41
C LEU A 32 -4.04 -17.24 1.65
N ALA A 33 -4.14 -18.33 2.42
CA ALA A 33 -3.03 -19.27 2.67
C ALA A 33 -1.73 -18.60 3.17
N GLY A 34 -1.84 -17.56 4.01
CA GLY A 34 -0.68 -16.83 4.54
C GLY A 34 -0.03 -15.85 3.56
N MET A 35 -0.68 -15.62 2.42
CA MET A 35 -0.33 -14.61 1.44
C MET A 35 -1.37 -13.48 1.47
N THR A 36 -0.92 -12.26 1.26
CA THR A 36 -1.76 -11.08 1.08
C THR A 36 -1.62 -10.58 -0.35
N GLU A 37 -2.76 -10.35 -0.99
CA GLU A 37 -2.85 -9.68 -2.28
C GLU A 37 -2.90 -8.17 -2.07
N LEU A 38 -1.97 -7.49 -2.73
CA LEU A 38 -1.88 -6.05 -2.79
C LEU A 38 -2.23 -5.59 -4.20
N GLU A 39 -2.97 -4.50 -4.32
CA GLU A 39 -3.24 -3.86 -5.61
C GLU A 39 -2.55 -2.50 -5.68
N GLU A 40 -1.81 -2.26 -6.76
CA GLU A 40 -1.21 -0.97 -7.09
C GLU A 40 -2.23 0.04 -7.63
N ILE A 41 -1.84 1.32 -7.70
CA ILE A 41 -2.70 2.40 -8.22
C ILE A 41 -3.20 2.15 -9.64
N ASN A 42 -2.42 1.43 -10.46
CA ASN A 42 -2.78 1.07 -11.84
C ASN A 42 -3.61 -0.22 -11.94
N GLY A 43 -3.96 -0.86 -10.82
CA GLY A 43 -4.69 -2.11 -10.79
C GLY A 43 -3.83 -3.38 -10.89
N GLU A 44 -2.49 -3.26 -10.93
CA GLU A 44 -1.63 -4.44 -10.98
C GLU A 44 -1.59 -5.16 -9.63
N PRO A 45 -1.83 -6.49 -9.59
CA PRO A 45 -1.75 -7.27 -8.36
C PRO A 45 -0.30 -7.60 -8.00
N ARG A 46 -0.02 -7.64 -6.69
CA ARG A 46 1.23 -8.06 -6.09
C ARG A 46 0.95 -8.94 -4.89
N TYR A 47 1.52 -10.14 -4.88
CA TYR A 47 1.36 -11.08 -3.77
C TYR A 47 2.59 -11.06 -2.87
N ILE A 48 2.38 -10.97 -1.56
CA ILE A 48 3.43 -11.04 -0.55
C ILE A 48 3.01 -11.98 0.58
N GLN A 49 3.98 -12.46 1.37
CA GLN A 49 3.64 -13.14 2.61
C GLN A 49 2.97 -12.16 3.58
N THR A 50 1.86 -12.56 4.20
CA THR A 50 1.12 -11.71 5.15
C THR A 50 2.00 -11.22 6.30
N MET A 51 2.95 -12.05 6.75
CA MET A 51 3.89 -11.65 7.81
C MET A 51 4.84 -10.53 7.37
N ALA A 52 5.10 -10.37 6.07
CA ALA A 52 5.96 -9.30 5.57
C ALA A 52 5.36 -7.91 5.80
N LEU A 53 4.02 -7.78 5.86
CA LEU A 53 3.33 -6.52 6.17
C LEU A 53 3.65 -5.99 7.57
N LYS A 54 4.04 -6.85 8.50
CA LYS A 54 4.40 -6.45 9.87
C LYS A 54 5.75 -5.74 9.93
N ASN A 55 6.55 -5.83 8.87
CA ASN A 55 7.86 -5.20 8.84
C ASN A 55 7.74 -3.69 8.55
N LYS A 56 7.73 -2.89 9.62
CA LYS A 56 7.68 -1.42 9.56
C LYS A 56 8.89 -0.76 8.91
N GLN A 57 10.00 -1.48 8.72
CA GLN A 57 11.13 -0.97 7.95
C GLN A 57 10.88 -1.02 6.44
N LEU A 58 9.94 -1.87 5.99
CA LEU A 58 9.58 -2.00 4.59
C LEU A 58 8.27 -1.27 4.25
N TRP A 59 7.35 -1.23 5.22
CA TRP A 59 6.00 -0.71 5.02
C TRP A 59 5.72 0.48 5.92
N ASP A 60 5.20 1.54 5.33
CA ASP A 60 4.48 2.59 6.05
C ASP A 60 2.98 2.44 5.82
N VAL A 61 2.21 2.69 6.86
CA VAL A 61 0.75 2.80 6.79
C VAL A 61 0.43 4.28 6.94
N ALA A 62 -0.23 4.87 5.94
CA ALA A 62 -0.81 6.20 6.11
C ALA A 62 -1.94 6.10 7.13
N VAL A 63 -1.84 6.93 8.18
CA VAL A 63 -2.86 7.12 9.23
C VAL A 63 -3.75 8.28 8.84
#